data_AF-A0A661BV68-F1
#
_entry.id   AF-A0A661BV68-F1
#
_cell.length_a   1.000
_cell.length_b   1.000
_cell.length_c   1.000
_cell.angle_alpha   90.00
_cell.angle_beta   90.00
_cell.angle_gamma   90.00
#
_symmetry.space_group_name_H-M   'P 1'
#
loop_
_entity.id
_entity.type
_entity.pdbx_description
1 polymer ?
#
loop_
_entity_poly.entity_id
_entity_poly.type
_entity_poly.pdbx_seq_one_letter_code
_entity_poly.pdbx_strand_id
1 'polypeptide(L)'
;MIELYGKKFAKPGLALYKAAKPLLKPAKFSNKIDWIWFELWHHEGRRARMATSMMAPDYTHWHGTYDLAKHFYTKYVPEIEKLISKGMKSGDSKKKASAKKLQALLDKTLNSSDHMWYLNKMTPKQKAIRKAATEEFKKKYSK
;
A
#
# COMPACT_ATOMS: atom_id res chain seq x y z
N MET A 1 -14.84 -2.75 7.84
CA MET A 1 -13.71 -3.55 7.32
C MET A 1 -13.68 -3.66 5.79
N ILE A 2 -14.76 -4.11 5.14
CA ILE A 2 -14.83 -4.22 3.66
C ILE A 2 -14.54 -2.88 2.98
N GLU A 3 -15.16 -1.80 3.46
CA GLU A 3 -14.94 -0.45 2.94
C GLU A 3 -13.50 0.02 3.12
N LEU A 4 -12.92 -0.21 4.32
CA LEU A 4 -11.52 0.14 4.61
C LEU A 4 -10.58 -0.56 3.63
N TYR A 5 -10.72 -1.88 3.45
CA TYR A 5 -9.96 -2.63 2.45
C TYR A 5 -10.13 -2.03 1.05
N GLY A 6 -11.37 -1.75 0.65
CA GLY A 6 -11.70 -1.25 -0.68
C GLY A 6 -11.08 0.11 -0.97
N LYS A 7 -11.24 1.07 -0.06
CA LYS A 7 -10.74 2.45 -0.19
C LYS A 7 -9.23 2.52 -0.06
N LYS A 8 -8.67 1.87 0.97
CA LYS A 8 -7.24 1.98 1.32
C LYS A 8 -6.35 1.10 0.45
N PHE A 9 -6.77 -0.10 0.06
CA PHE A 9 -5.86 -1.04 -0.61
C PHE A 9 -6.33 -1.42 -2.01
N ALA A 10 -7.58 -1.84 -2.17
CA ALA A 10 -8.04 -2.44 -3.43
C ALA A 10 -8.05 -1.45 -4.60
N LYS A 11 -8.73 -0.32 -4.43
CA LYS A 11 -8.86 0.72 -5.47
C LYS A 11 -7.49 1.30 -5.85
N PRO A 12 -6.66 1.83 -4.91
CA PRO A 12 -5.36 2.37 -5.28
C PRO A 12 -4.40 1.30 -5.77
N GLY A 13 -4.39 0.12 -5.15
CA GLY A 13 -3.53 -1.00 -5.57
C GLY A 13 -3.80 -1.45 -7.00
N LEU A 14 -5.08 -1.59 -7.38
CA LEU A 14 -5.46 -1.95 -8.75
C LEU A 14 -5.09 -0.86 -9.75
N ALA A 15 -5.28 0.41 -9.39
CA ALA A 15 -4.91 1.54 -10.23
C ALA A 15 -3.40 1.55 -10.52
N LEU A 16 -2.58 1.33 -9.48
CA LEU A 16 -1.12 1.20 -9.60
C LEU A 16 -0.73 0.00 -10.47
N TYR A 17 -1.35 -1.17 -10.26
CA TYR A 17 -1.07 -2.36 -11.06
C TYR A 17 -1.37 -2.12 -12.56
N LYS A 18 -2.53 -1.53 -12.85
CA LYS A 18 -2.92 -1.17 -14.23
C LYS A 18 -1.96 -0.17 -14.85
N ALA A 19 -1.54 0.85 -14.10
CA ALA A 19 -0.57 1.84 -14.55
C ALA A 19 0.83 1.25 -14.78
N ALA A 20 1.18 0.18 -14.06
CA ALA A 20 2.45 -0.51 -14.22
C ALA A 20 2.52 -1.41 -15.46
N LYS A 21 1.39 -1.92 -15.97
CA LYS A 21 1.34 -2.87 -17.10
C LYS A 21 2.25 -2.55 -18.30
N PRO A 22 2.35 -1.29 -18.80
CA PRO A 22 3.24 -0.96 -19.92
C PRO A 22 4.74 -1.18 -19.65
N LEU A 23 5.13 -1.32 -18.38
CA LEU A 23 6.50 -1.56 -17.94
C LEU A 23 6.80 -3.07 -17.74
N LEU A 24 5.80 -3.93 -17.88
CA LEU A 24 5.87 -5.36 -17.58
C LEU A 24 6.07 -6.20 -18.83
N LYS A 25 6.49 -7.45 -18.63
CA LYS A 25 6.36 -8.49 -19.65
C LYS A 25 4.87 -8.75 -19.93
N PRO A 26 4.49 -9.00 -21.18
CA PRO A 26 3.07 -9.16 -21.57
C PRO A 26 2.44 -10.45 -21.03
N ALA A 27 3.24 -11.50 -20.78
CA ALA A 27 2.75 -12.76 -20.24
C ALA A 27 2.26 -12.58 -18.79
N LYS A 28 1.05 -13.09 -18.50
CA LYS A 28 0.47 -13.04 -17.15
C LYS A 28 1.32 -13.85 -16.18
N PHE A 29 1.45 -13.37 -14.93
CA PHE A 29 2.21 -14.02 -13.86
C PHE A 29 3.70 -14.23 -14.17
N SER A 30 4.24 -13.57 -15.19
CA SER A 30 5.66 -13.59 -15.52
C SER A 30 6.44 -12.48 -14.82
N ASN A 31 5.75 -11.56 -14.15
CA ASN A 31 6.33 -10.45 -13.42
C ASN A 31 6.12 -10.64 -11.92
N LYS A 32 7.12 -10.27 -11.12
CA LYS A 32 7.05 -10.35 -9.66
C LYS A 32 5.86 -9.57 -9.08
N ILE A 33 5.53 -8.42 -9.65
CA ILE A 33 4.39 -7.60 -9.22
C ILE A 33 3.04 -8.30 -9.43
N ASP A 34 2.92 -9.22 -10.38
CA ASP A 34 1.69 -9.96 -10.65
C ASP A 34 1.33 -10.82 -9.42
N TRP A 35 2.32 -11.52 -8.87
CA TRP A 35 2.19 -12.35 -7.67
C TRP A 35 1.92 -11.52 -6.43
N ILE A 36 2.66 -10.42 -6.23
CA ILE A 36 2.43 -9.55 -5.07
C ILE A 36 1.01 -9.00 -5.11
N TRP A 37 0.54 -8.52 -6.27
CA TRP A 37 -0.82 -8.01 -6.39
C TRP A 37 -1.84 -9.12 -6.13
N PHE A 38 -1.63 -10.32 -6.68
CA PHE A 38 -2.50 -11.48 -6.45
C PHE A 38 -2.64 -11.80 -4.97
N GLU A 39 -1.54 -11.89 -4.23
CA GLU A 39 -1.59 -12.14 -2.77
C GLU A 39 -2.39 -11.06 -2.02
N LEU A 40 -2.18 -9.78 -2.36
CA LEU A 40 -2.88 -8.67 -1.70
C LEU A 40 -4.40 -8.73 -1.90
N TRP A 41 -4.88 -8.89 -3.13
CA TRP A 41 -6.33 -8.82 -3.38
C TRP A 41 -7.03 -10.18 -3.21
N HIS A 42 -6.37 -11.25 -3.64
CA HIS A 42 -6.94 -12.59 -3.66
C HIS A 42 -6.75 -13.24 -2.32
N HIS A 43 -5.55 -13.32 -1.75
CA HIS A 43 -5.31 -14.14 -0.57
C HIS A 43 -5.62 -13.35 0.72
N GLU A 44 -4.83 -12.33 1.01
CA GLU A 44 -4.90 -11.56 2.25
C GLU A 44 -6.16 -10.72 2.32
N GLY A 45 -6.47 -9.99 1.23
CA GLY A 45 -7.66 -9.17 1.15
C GLY A 45 -8.95 -10.00 1.31
N ARG A 46 -9.07 -11.12 0.58
CA ARG A 46 -10.24 -12.00 0.69
C ARG A 46 -10.35 -12.59 2.08
N ARG A 47 -9.25 -13.08 2.65
CA ARG A 47 -9.22 -13.63 4.01
C ARG A 47 -9.75 -12.62 5.02
N ALA A 48 -9.26 -11.39 4.98
CA ALA A 48 -9.72 -10.33 5.88
C ALA A 48 -11.23 -10.05 5.73
N ARG A 49 -11.74 -9.99 4.49
CA ARG A 49 -13.18 -9.71 4.23
C ARG A 49 -14.08 -10.88 4.66
N MET A 50 -13.72 -12.11 4.31
CA MET A 50 -14.51 -13.29 4.67
C MET A 50 -14.49 -13.51 6.19
N ALA A 51 -13.32 -13.38 6.82
CA ALA A 51 -13.18 -13.46 8.27
C ALA A 51 -14.02 -12.40 9.00
N THR A 52 -14.13 -11.19 8.44
CA THR A 52 -15.03 -10.15 8.96
C THR A 52 -16.47 -10.65 8.95
N SER A 53 -16.94 -11.22 7.83
CA SER A 53 -18.32 -11.73 7.70
C SER A 53 -18.60 -12.92 8.63
N MET A 54 -17.57 -13.67 9.01
CA MET A 54 -17.67 -14.82 9.92
C MET A 54 -17.35 -14.46 11.38
N MET A 55 -17.21 -13.17 11.71
CA MET A 55 -16.84 -12.71 13.06
C MET A 55 -15.57 -13.37 13.62
N ALA A 56 -14.57 -13.61 12.77
CA ALA A 56 -13.28 -14.15 13.18
C ALA A 56 -12.26 -13.00 13.34
N PRO A 57 -12.09 -12.42 14.55
CA PRO A 57 -11.30 -11.20 14.74
C PRO A 57 -9.82 -11.40 14.46
N ASP A 58 -9.26 -12.54 14.84
CA ASP A 58 -7.85 -12.86 14.62
C ASP A 58 -7.51 -12.96 13.12
N TYR A 59 -8.33 -13.67 12.35
CA TYR A 59 -8.19 -13.76 10.90
C TYR A 59 -8.51 -12.46 10.16
N THR A 60 -9.36 -11.62 10.74
CA THR A 60 -9.65 -10.28 10.21
C THR A 60 -8.44 -9.35 10.38
N HIS A 61 -7.75 -9.48 11.52
CA HIS A 61 -6.65 -8.62 11.90
C HIS A 61 -5.28 -9.22 11.53
N TRP A 62 -4.74 -10.11 12.37
CA TRP A 62 -3.38 -10.62 12.29
C TRP A 62 -3.10 -11.36 10.98
N HIS A 63 -3.99 -12.28 10.60
CA HIS A 63 -3.84 -13.00 9.33
C HIS A 63 -4.45 -12.25 8.14
N GLY A 64 -5.17 -11.16 8.37
CA GLY A 64 -5.90 -10.42 7.36
C GLY A 64 -5.24 -9.07 7.07
N THR A 65 -5.70 -8.04 7.76
CA THR A 65 -5.28 -6.66 7.50
C THR A 65 -3.82 -6.37 7.85
N TYR A 66 -3.25 -7.06 8.84
CA TYR A 66 -1.83 -6.93 9.18
C TYR A 66 -0.95 -7.44 8.03
N ASP A 67 -1.14 -8.68 7.58
CA ASP A 67 -0.40 -9.26 6.44
C ASP A 67 -0.56 -8.41 5.18
N LEU A 68 -1.81 -8.01 4.89
CA LEU A 68 -2.14 -7.12 3.77
C LEU A 68 -1.35 -5.81 3.82
N ALA A 69 -1.39 -5.12 4.97
CA ALA A 69 -0.68 -3.87 5.13
C ALA A 69 0.83 -4.08 5.01
N LYS A 70 1.37 -5.07 5.73
CA LYS A 70 2.79 -5.45 5.68
C LYS A 70 3.24 -5.66 4.24
N HIS A 71 2.55 -6.47 3.46
CA HIS A 71 2.95 -6.75 2.08
C HIS A 71 2.71 -5.57 1.13
N PHE A 72 1.69 -4.76 1.35
CA PHE A 72 1.50 -3.54 0.57
C PHE A 72 2.72 -2.60 0.69
N TYR A 73 3.16 -2.31 1.92
CA TYR A 73 4.26 -1.37 2.15
C TYR A 73 5.66 -1.98 1.98
N THR A 74 5.86 -3.26 2.30
CA THR A 74 7.20 -3.88 2.26
C THR A 74 7.50 -4.63 0.97
N LYS A 75 6.48 -4.96 0.16
CA LYS A 75 6.67 -5.68 -1.11
C LYS A 75 6.15 -4.88 -2.31
N TYR A 76 4.90 -4.43 -2.24
CA TYR A 76 4.23 -3.85 -3.41
C TYR A 76 4.75 -2.46 -3.77
N VAL A 77 4.79 -1.55 -2.79
CA VAL A 77 5.33 -0.19 -3.00
C VAL A 77 6.79 -0.23 -3.51
N PRO A 78 7.73 -0.98 -2.88
CA PRO A 78 9.10 -1.07 -3.38
C PRO A 78 9.22 -1.67 -4.79
N GLU A 79 8.38 -2.65 -5.14
CA GLU A 79 8.39 -3.23 -6.50
C GLU A 79 7.92 -2.19 -7.53
N ILE A 80 6.92 -1.38 -7.20
CA ILE A 80 6.47 -0.26 -8.06
C ILE A 80 7.60 0.76 -8.23
N GLU A 81 8.26 1.18 -7.14
CA GLU A 81 9.40 2.11 -7.20
C GLU A 81 10.53 1.57 -8.08
N LYS A 82 10.81 0.26 -7.99
CA LYS A 82 11.78 -0.41 -8.87
C LYS A 82 11.37 -0.36 -10.33
N LEU A 83 10.10 -0.62 -10.65
CA LEU A 83 9.57 -0.53 -12.01
C LEU A 83 9.65 0.89 -12.56
N ILE A 84 9.33 1.89 -11.75
CA ILE A 84 9.46 3.30 -12.11
C ILE A 84 10.93 3.62 -12.42
N SER A 85 11.85 3.29 -11.50
CA SER A 85 13.28 3.55 -11.67
C SER A 85 13.83 2.93 -12.96
N LYS A 86 13.47 1.68 -13.25
CA LYS A 86 13.84 0.99 -14.49
C LYS A 86 13.23 1.65 -15.73
N GLY A 87 11.96 2.03 -15.67
CA GLY A 87 11.27 2.71 -16.76
C GLY A 87 11.83 4.09 -17.06
N MET A 88 12.22 4.85 -16.03
CA MET A 88 12.87 6.17 -16.17
C MET A 88 14.25 6.07 -16.83
N LYS A 89 15.01 5.02 -16.54
CA LYS A 89 16.33 4.75 -17.13
C LYS A 89 16.28 4.13 -18.54
N SER A 90 15.09 3.77 -19.02
CA SER A 90 14.92 3.15 -20.34
C SER A 90 15.26 4.11 -21.49
N GLY A 91 15.86 3.61 -22.57
CA GLY A 91 16.00 4.35 -23.83
C GLY A 91 14.66 4.68 -24.50
N ASP A 92 13.64 3.83 -24.26
CA ASP A 92 12.29 3.97 -24.82
C ASP A 92 11.49 5.12 -24.16
N SER A 93 11.08 6.10 -24.97
CA SER A 93 10.30 7.28 -24.56
C SER A 93 8.92 6.92 -24.01
N LYS A 94 8.28 5.84 -24.51
CA LYS A 94 6.99 5.37 -24.02
C LYS A 94 7.13 4.81 -22.60
N LYS A 95 8.17 4.02 -22.34
CA LYS A 95 8.45 3.50 -20.98
C LYS A 95 8.76 4.61 -19.99
N LYS A 96 9.51 5.63 -20.40
CA LYS A 96 9.73 6.84 -19.58
C LYS A 96 8.42 7.55 -19.26
N ALA A 97 7.55 7.75 -20.25
CA ALA A 97 6.25 8.39 -20.04
C ALA A 97 5.35 7.57 -19.09
N SER A 98 5.30 6.24 -19.27
CA SER A 98 4.58 5.34 -18.37
C SER A 98 5.14 5.37 -16.94
N ALA A 99 6.47 5.40 -16.77
CA ALA A 99 7.10 5.49 -15.46
C ALA A 99 6.76 6.81 -14.75
N LYS A 100 6.76 7.95 -15.46
CA LYS A 100 6.33 9.24 -14.90
C LYS A 100 4.87 9.21 -14.44
N LYS A 101 3.97 8.64 -15.26
CA LYS A 101 2.55 8.50 -14.89
C LYS A 101 2.38 7.61 -13.66
N LEU A 102 3.13 6.51 -13.59
CA LEU A 102 3.11 5.60 -12.46
C LEU A 102 3.65 6.25 -11.18
N GLN A 103 4.75 7.02 -11.28
CA GLN A 103 5.29 7.80 -10.16
C GLN A 103 4.26 8.79 -9.61
N ALA A 104 3.64 9.60 -10.48
CA ALA A 104 2.64 10.57 -10.05
C ALA A 104 1.44 9.91 -9.35
N LEU A 105 1.02 8.73 -9.82
CA LEU A 105 -0.04 7.96 -9.18
C LEU A 105 0.39 7.39 -7.82
N LEU A 106 1.61 6.85 -7.72
CA LEU A 106 2.19 6.36 -6.47
C LEU A 106 2.29 7.50 -5.44
N ASP A 107 2.79 8.66 -5.85
CA ASP A 107 2.89 9.84 -4.99
C ASP A 107 1.51 10.28 -4.50
N LYS A 108 0.52 10.34 -5.40
CA LYS A 108 -0.87 10.66 -5.01
C LYS A 108 -1.42 9.64 -4.00
N THR A 109 -1.18 8.34 -4.22
CA THR A 109 -1.61 7.29 -3.30
C THR A 109 -0.93 7.43 -1.95
N LEU A 110 0.40 7.54 -1.90
CA LEU A 110 1.14 7.59 -0.64
C LEU A 110 0.95 8.89 0.13
N ASN A 111 0.59 10.00 -0.53
CA ASN A 111 0.24 11.25 0.14
C ASN A 111 -1.23 11.33 0.60
N SER A 112 -2.05 10.30 0.36
CA SER A 112 -3.42 10.28 0.87
C SER A 112 -3.46 10.10 2.39
N SER A 113 -4.59 10.45 3.03
CA SER A 113 -4.78 10.31 4.48
C SER A 113 -4.55 8.89 4.99
N ASP A 114 -4.82 7.88 4.17
CA ASP A 114 -4.68 6.47 4.55
C ASP A 114 -3.23 5.95 4.53
N HIS A 115 -2.35 6.63 3.78
CA HIS A 115 -1.00 6.16 3.49
C HIS A 115 0.13 7.12 3.89
N MET A 116 -0.15 8.41 4.10
CA MET A 116 0.88 9.45 4.35
C MET A 116 1.81 9.15 5.52
N TRP A 117 1.36 8.37 6.50
CA TRP A 117 2.18 7.90 7.61
C TRP A 117 3.40 7.09 7.14
N TYR A 118 3.30 6.37 6.01
CA TYR A 118 4.41 5.61 5.41
C TYR A 118 5.56 6.54 5.01
N LEU A 119 5.24 7.78 4.65
CA LEU A 119 6.20 8.83 4.32
C LEU A 119 6.61 9.66 5.55
N ASN A 120 6.32 9.18 6.76
CA ASN A 120 6.45 9.94 8.01
C ASN A 120 5.70 11.29 7.99
N LYS A 121 4.61 11.39 7.20
CA LYS A 121 3.76 12.58 7.14
C LYS A 121 2.54 12.41 8.02
N MET A 122 2.10 13.52 8.60
CA MET A 122 0.96 13.59 9.50
C MET A 122 0.30 14.96 9.41
N THR A 123 -1.00 15.01 9.65
CA THR A 123 -1.70 16.30 9.83
C THR A 123 -1.25 17.01 11.12
N PRO A 124 -1.33 18.35 11.20
CA PRO A 124 -1.03 19.08 12.43
C PRO A 124 -1.83 18.58 13.64
N LYS A 125 -3.11 18.24 13.42
CA LYS A 125 -3.99 17.66 14.46
C LYS A 125 -3.44 16.33 14.99
N GLN A 126 -3.03 15.42 14.12
CA GLN A 126 -2.45 14.14 14.54
C GLN A 126 -1.12 14.31 15.26
N LYS A 127 -0.27 15.26 14.84
CA LYS A 127 0.98 15.58 15.54
C LYS A 127 0.71 16.06 16.96
N ALA A 128 -0.25 16.96 17.13
CA ALA A 128 -0.66 17.47 18.44
C ALA A 128 -1.19 16.35 19.36
N ILE A 129 -2.06 15.48 18.84
CA ILE A 129 -2.58 14.31 19.59
C ILE A 129 -1.44 13.39 20.05
N ARG A 130 -0.50 13.05 19.15
CA ARG A 130 0.63 12.17 19.49
C ARG A 130 1.56 12.81 20.53
N LYS A 131 1.81 14.12 20.42
CA LYS A 131 2.61 14.85 21.40
C LYS A 131 1.95 14.81 22.79
N ALA A 132 0.67 15.14 22.88
CA ALA A 132 -0.07 15.09 24.14
C ALA A 132 -0.08 13.67 24.76
N ALA A 133 -0.37 12.64 23.97
CA ALA A 133 -0.35 11.25 24.44
C ALA A 133 1.04 10.81 24.93
N THR A 134 2.11 11.28 24.27
CA THR A 134 3.50 10.99 24.69
C THR A 134 3.83 11.68 26.01
N GLU A 135 3.42 12.94 26.18
CA GLU A 135 3.62 13.69 27.42
C GLU A 135 2.85 13.08 28.59
N GLU A 136 1.59 12.66 28.36
CA GLU A 136 0.78 11.95 29.35
C GLU A 136 1.40 10.61 29.75
N PHE A 137 1.83 9.81 28.77
CA PHE A 137 2.50 8.54 29.03
C PHE A 137 3.77 8.74 29.88
N LYS A 138 4.61 9.72 29.51
CA LYS A 138 5.80 10.04 30.29
C LYS A 138 5.42 10.43 31.72
N LYS A 139 4.50 11.39 31.92
CA LYS A 139 4.05 11.78 33.26
C LYS A 139 3.57 10.60 34.12
N LYS A 140 2.90 9.61 33.51
CA LYS A 140 2.39 8.44 34.21
C LYS A 140 3.46 7.40 34.56
N TYR A 141 4.48 7.24 33.72
CA TYR A 141 5.43 6.13 33.80
C TYR A 141 6.90 6.54 33.96
N SER A 142 7.22 7.84 33.99
CA SER A 142 8.54 8.32 34.41
C SER A 142 8.59 8.34 35.93
N LYS A 143 8.87 7.17 36.51
CA LYS A 143 9.44 7.00 37.85
C LYS A 143 10.77 6.29 37.69
#